data_AF-A0A3A2ZRM8-F1
#
_entry.id   AF-A0A3A2ZRM8-F1
#
_cell.length_a   1.000
_cell.length_b   1.000
_cell.length_c   1.000
_cell.angle_alpha   90.00
_cell.angle_beta   90.00
_cell.angle_gamma   90.00
#
_symmetry.space_group_name_H-M   'P 1'
#
loop_
_entity.id
_entity.type
_entity.pdbx_description
1 polymer ?
#
loop_
_entity_poly.entity_id
_entity_poly.type
_entity_poly.pdbx_seq_one_letter_code
_entity_poly.pdbx_strand_id
1 'polypeptide(L)'
;MTELRNVHAVVDLGTILDLVNRVYKQGQTMISCSTCKKSPQSSIVTFPALAEQCLSLFEAVCSTYNISRRNNLFDPAVLAFEQPLPQFICIRSKTVLGQMELNDEESGLLVKILLNRSLVRLLELLELLKDILGAFSKDTSHTHRVGAAALRACESSVESTIHRFAIFMEQIDVESSKNLQPFGGLV
;
A
#
# COMPACT_ATOMS: atom_id res chain seq x y z
N MET A 1 -19.22 -26.72 -16.08
CA MET A 1 -18.39 -25.59 -16.57
C MET A 1 -18.04 -24.68 -15.39
N THR A 2 -17.06 -25.07 -14.56
CA THR A 2 -16.71 -24.32 -13.32
C THR A 2 -15.22 -24.46 -13.01
N GLU A 3 -14.34 -24.19 -13.99
CA GLU A 3 -12.87 -24.31 -13.83
C GLU A 3 -12.11 -22.98 -14.02
N LEU A 4 -12.77 -21.84 -13.96
CA LEU A 4 -12.12 -20.52 -14.11
C LEU A 4 -11.90 -19.76 -12.79
N ARG A 5 -12.10 -20.39 -11.63
CA ARG A 5 -12.30 -19.63 -10.38
C ARG A 5 -11.06 -19.12 -9.63
N ASN A 6 -9.83 -19.43 -10.03
CA ASN A 6 -8.63 -18.98 -9.29
C ASN A 6 -7.47 -18.58 -10.21
N VAL A 7 -7.70 -17.71 -11.20
CA VAL A 7 -6.60 -17.12 -11.95
C VAL A 7 -5.99 -16.01 -11.11
N HIS A 8 -4.85 -16.28 -10.48
CA HIS A 8 -4.09 -15.25 -9.78
C HIS A 8 -3.60 -14.22 -10.79
N ALA A 9 -3.73 -12.93 -10.49
CA ALA A 9 -3.22 -11.90 -11.36
C ALA A 9 -1.68 -11.87 -11.25
N VAL A 10 -1.01 -12.31 -12.31
CA VAL A 10 0.45 -12.33 -12.38
C VAL A 10 0.93 -11.00 -12.93
N VAL A 11 1.75 -10.28 -12.15
CA VAL A 11 2.21 -8.92 -12.44
C VAL A 11 3.70 -8.79 -12.18
N ASP A 12 4.43 -8.02 -12.99
CA ASP A 12 5.83 -7.70 -12.73
C ASP A 12 5.96 -6.49 -11.79
N LEU A 13 7.14 -6.33 -11.18
CA LEU A 13 7.43 -5.23 -10.25
C LEU A 13 7.22 -3.84 -10.88
N GLY A 14 7.61 -3.66 -12.14
CA GLY A 14 7.48 -2.39 -12.84
C GLY A 14 6.00 -1.99 -13.00
N THR A 15 5.15 -2.94 -13.38
CA THR A 15 3.71 -2.77 -13.46
C THR A 15 3.09 -2.42 -12.12
N ILE A 16 3.51 -3.09 -11.02
CA ILE A 16 3.04 -2.77 -9.67
C ILE A 16 3.39 -1.32 -9.31
N LEU A 17 4.65 -0.92 -9.51
CA LEU A 17 5.11 0.43 -9.19
C LEU A 17 4.41 1.50 -10.04
N ASP A 18 4.15 1.23 -11.32
CA ASP A 18 3.38 2.14 -12.18
C ASP A 18 1.93 2.28 -11.71
N LEU A 19 1.26 1.17 -11.40
CA LEU A 19 -0.12 1.18 -10.91
C LEU A 19 -0.24 1.98 -9.61
N VAL A 20 0.64 1.73 -8.65
CA VAL A 20 0.70 2.45 -7.38
C VAL A 20 0.95 3.94 -7.60
N ASN A 21 1.87 4.30 -8.49
CA ASN A 21 2.14 5.68 -8.85
C ASN A 21 0.94 6.36 -9.52
N ARG A 22 0.18 5.64 -10.35
CA ARG A 22 -1.08 6.14 -10.94
C ARG A 22 -2.16 6.36 -9.89
N VAL A 23 -2.31 5.45 -8.92
CA VAL A 23 -3.22 5.62 -7.78
C VAL A 23 -2.84 6.86 -6.98
N TYR A 24 -1.55 7.04 -6.67
CA TYR A 24 -1.05 8.24 -6.00
C TYR A 24 -1.36 9.52 -6.77
N LYS A 25 -1.02 9.59 -8.07
CA LYS A 25 -1.30 10.78 -8.91
C LYS A 25 -2.80 11.09 -8.98
N GLN A 26 -3.63 10.05 -9.08
CA GLN A 26 -5.08 10.20 -9.11
C GLN A 26 -5.60 10.78 -7.79
N GLY A 27 -5.17 10.24 -6.65
CA GLY A 27 -5.58 10.75 -5.35
C GLY A 27 -5.06 12.17 -5.08
N GLN A 28 -3.84 12.51 -5.52
CA GLN A 28 -3.31 13.87 -5.44
C GLN A 28 -4.18 14.85 -6.25
N THR A 29 -4.48 14.50 -7.50
CA THR A 29 -5.38 15.31 -8.36
C THR A 29 -6.74 15.51 -7.72
N MET A 30 -7.29 14.46 -7.11
CA MET A 30 -8.57 14.49 -6.43
C MET A 30 -8.55 15.41 -5.20
N ILE A 31 -7.53 15.30 -4.35
CA ILE A 31 -7.36 16.12 -3.15
C ILE A 31 -7.09 17.59 -3.49
N SER A 32 -6.43 17.89 -4.61
CA SER A 32 -6.23 19.26 -5.07
C SER A 32 -7.46 19.87 -5.77
N CYS A 33 -8.41 19.06 -6.21
CA CYS A 33 -9.57 19.52 -6.97
C CYS A 33 -10.65 20.17 -6.08
N SER A 34 -10.92 21.45 -6.30
CA SER A 34 -11.94 22.21 -5.55
C SER A 34 -13.37 21.69 -5.76
N THR A 35 -13.66 21.09 -6.91
CA THR A 35 -14.95 20.46 -7.23
C THR A 35 -15.11 19.13 -6.51
N CYS A 36 -14.05 18.30 -6.48
CA CYS A 36 -14.06 17.02 -5.75
C CYS A 36 -14.26 17.22 -4.25
N LYS A 37 -13.71 18.30 -3.68
CA LYS A 37 -13.98 18.69 -2.29
C LYS A 37 -15.46 18.99 -2.05
N LYS A 38 -16.15 19.66 -2.99
CA LYS A 38 -17.57 20.03 -2.81
C LYS A 38 -18.54 18.85 -2.95
N SER A 39 -18.16 17.77 -3.62
CA SER A 39 -19.00 16.59 -3.83
C SER A 39 -18.20 15.29 -3.60
N PRO A 40 -18.04 14.88 -2.33
CA PRO A 40 -17.20 13.72 -1.97
C PRO A 40 -17.83 12.35 -2.27
N GLN A 41 -19.00 12.29 -2.91
CA GLN A 41 -19.87 11.11 -2.87
C GLN A 41 -19.49 9.97 -3.84
N SER A 42 -18.57 10.15 -4.81
CA SER A 42 -18.19 9.03 -5.71
C SER A 42 -16.69 8.75 -5.82
N SER A 43 -15.84 9.76 -6.01
CA SER A 43 -14.40 9.51 -6.22
C SER A 43 -13.64 9.36 -4.91
N ILE A 44 -13.95 10.19 -3.91
CA ILE A 44 -13.25 10.22 -2.60
C ILE A 44 -13.44 8.90 -1.84
N VAL A 45 -14.65 8.33 -1.90
CA VAL A 45 -14.98 7.07 -1.22
C VAL A 45 -14.28 5.84 -1.79
N THR A 46 -13.80 5.89 -3.03
CA THR A 46 -13.11 4.75 -3.68
C THR A 46 -11.61 4.72 -3.42
N PHE A 47 -11.01 5.85 -3.06
CA PHE A 47 -9.57 5.95 -2.86
C PHE A 47 -9.03 5.05 -1.73
N PRO A 48 -9.68 4.94 -0.55
CA PRO A 48 -9.22 4.04 0.51
C PRO A 48 -9.16 2.59 0.05
N ALA A 49 -10.17 2.12 -0.68
CA ALA A 49 -10.20 0.77 -1.24
C ALA A 49 -9.07 0.55 -2.27
N LEU A 50 -8.76 1.55 -3.10
CA LEU A 50 -7.61 1.47 -4.02
C LEU A 50 -6.27 1.43 -3.28
N ALA A 51 -6.11 2.24 -2.23
CA ALA A 51 -4.90 2.24 -1.41
C ALA A 51 -4.74 0.89 -0.66
N GLU A 52 -5.83 0.30 -0.19
CA GLU A 52 -5.84 -1.04 0.40
C GLU A 52 -5.39 -2.10 -0.60
N GLN A 53 -5.84 -2.04 -1.86
CA GLN A 53 -5.36 -2.94 -2.92
C GLN A 53 -3.86 -2.78 -3.19
N CYS A 54 -3.30 -1.58 -3.02
CA CYS A 54 -1.85 -1.38 -3.11
C CYS A 54 -1.08 -2.15 -2.01
N LEU A 55 -1.65 -2.33 -0.82
CA LEU A 55 -1.01 -3.16 0.22
C LEU A 55 -0.88 -4.61 -0.25
N SER A 56 -1.92 -5.21 -0.82
CA SER A 56 -1.85 -6.58 -1.34
C SER A 56 -0.80 -6.74 -2.45
N LEU A 57 -0.60 -5.70 -3.27
CA LEU A 57 0.49 -5.69 -4.25
C LEU A 57 1.87 -5.60 -3.59
N PHE A 58 2.04 -4.75 -2.58
CA PHE A 58 3.30 -4.65 -1.83
C PHE A 58 3.62 -5.96 -1.10
N GLU A 59 2.61 -6.65 -0.59
CA GLU A 59 2.78 -7.97 0.01
C GLU A 59 3.34 -8.98 -0.98
N ALA A 60 2.78 -9.03 -2.19
CA ALA A 60 3.29 -9.89 -3.25
C ALA A 60 4.75 -9.55 -3.61
N VAL A 61 5.10 -8.26 -3.65
CA VAL A 61 6.49 -7.82 -3.87
C VAL A 61 7.40 -8.29 -2.73
N CYS A 62 7.03 -8.08 -1.47
CA CYS A 62 7.83 -8.51 -0.32
C CYS A 62 8.11 -10.03 -0.36
N SER A 63 7.10 -10.84 -0.71
CA SER A 63 7.26 -12.28 -0.86
C SER A 63 8.21 -12.65 -2.00
N THR A 64 8.12 -11.97 -3.15
CA THR A 64 8.98 -12.24 -4.32
C THR A 64 10.43 -11.81 -4.11
N TYR A 65 10.67 -10.78 -3.30
CA TYR A 65 12.00 -10.22 -3.06
C TYR A 65 12.61 -10.61 -1.71
N ASN A 66 12.01 -11.57 -0.99
CA ASN A 66 12.46 -12.03 0.34
C ASN A 66 12.68 -10.89 1.34
N ILE A 67 11.81 -9.88 1.31
CA ILE A 67 11.84 -8.78 2.28
C ILE A 67 11.12 -9.28 3.54
N SER A 68 11.86 -9.59 4.61
CA SER A 68 11.26 -10.21 5.78
C SER A 68 10.31 -9.24 6.50
N ARG A 69 9.20 -9.79 6.99
CA ARG A 69 8.23 -9.08 7.83
C ARG A 69 8.31 -9.62 9.25
N ARG A 70 8.29 -8.72 10.25
CA ARG A 70 8.41 -9.08 11.68
C ARG A 70 7.24 -9.94 12.20
N ASN A 71 6.08 -9.85 11.55
CA ASN A 71 4.90 -10.62 11.86
C ASN A 71 4.34 -11.22 10.57
N ASN A 72 4.13 -12.52 10.56
CA ASN A 72 3.30 -13.18 9.55
C ASN A 72 1.82 -12.85 9.83
N LEU A 73 1.45 -11.57 9.84
CA LEU A 73 0.04 -11.15 9.88
C LEU A 73 -0.75 -11.65 8.66
N PHE A 74 -0.02 -12.22 7.68
CA PHE A 74 -0.49 -12.96 6.51
C PHE A 74 0.22 -14.31 6.40
N ASP A 75 0.53 -14.99 7.53
CA ASP A 75 0.96 -16.39 7.48
C ASP A 75 -0.20 -17.22 6.91
N PRO A 76 0.00 -17.94 5.80
CA PRO A 76 -0.98 -18.91 5.35
C PRO A 76 -1.31 -19.95 6.45
N ALA A 77 -0.37 -20.20 7.37
CA ALA A 77 -0.52 -21.17 8.45
C ALA A 77 -1.25 -20.64 9.71
N VAL A 78 -1.21 -19.32 9.99
CA VAL A 78 -1.87 -18.70 11.16
C VAL A 78 -3.31 -18.29 10.84
N LEU A 79 -3.64 -18.12 9.55
CA LEU A 79 -4.95 -17.71 9.04
C LEU A 79 -5.67 -18.83 8.27
N ALA A 80 -5.24 -20.07 8.49
CA ALA A 80 -5.55 -21.29 7.73
C ALA A 80 -7.03 -21.73 7.70
N PHE A 81 -7.97 -20.93 8.19
CA PHE A 81 -9.39 -21.26 8.07
C PHE A 81 -10.23 -20.29 7.23
N GLU A 82 -9.81 -19.05 6.95
CA GLU A 82 -10.66 -18.12 6.18
C GLU A 82 -9.93 -17.01 5.37
N GLN A 83 -8.63 -17.10 5.05
CA GLN A 83 -8.02 -16.10 4.15
C GLN A 83 -7.99 -16.53 2.67
N PRO A 84 -8.47 -15.67 1.75
CA PRO A 84 -8.32 -15.91 0.32
C PRO A 84 -6.83 -15.87 -0.06
N LEU A 85 -6.43 -16.74 -0.97
CA LEU A 85 -5.11 -16.78 -1.60
C LEU A 85 -4.62 -15.36 -1.98
N PRO A 86 -3.31 -15.07 -1.96
CA PRO A 86 -2.79 -13.77 -2.38
C PRO A 86 -3.35 -13.44 -3.77
N GLN A 87 -4.11 -12.36 -3.89
CA GLN A 87 -4.82 -12.01 -5.12
C GLN A 87 -3.87 -11.75 -6.30
N PHE A 88 -2.60 -11.46 -5.99
CA PHE A 88 -1.55 -11.13 -6.93
C PHE A 88 -0.31 -12.01 -6.73
N ILE A 89 0.29 -12.40 -7.85
CA ILE A 89 1.61 -13.03 -7.88
C ILE A 89 2.57 -12.04 -8.52
N CYS A 90 3.61 -11.62 -7.79
CA CYS A 90 4.65 -10.77 -8.34
C CYS A 90 5.73 -11.62 -9.02
N ILE A 91 6.00 -11.43 -10.31
CA ILE A 91 7.15 -12.05 -10.97
C ILE A 91 8.40 -11.24 -10.63
N ARG A 92 9.47 -11.94 -10.24
CA ARG A 92 10.78 -11.34 -10.03
C ARG A 92 11.29 -10.77 -11.35
N SER A 93 11.47 -9.45 -11.39
CA SER A 93 11.99 -8.75 -12.56
C SER A 93 13.51 -8.67 -12.48
N LYS A 94 14.18 -8.77 -13.64
CA LYS A 94 15.63 -8.51 -13.71
C LYS A 94 15.88 -7.03 -13.40
N THR A 95 16.68 -6.79 -12.38
CA THR A 95 16.95 -5.46 -11.80
C THR A 95 18.31 -4.97 -12.29
N VAL A 96 18.30 -3.85 -13.01
CA VAL A 96 19.51 -3.19 -13.53
C VAL A 96 19.58 -1.76 -13.03
N LEU A 97 20.76 -1.33 -12.61
CA LEU A 97 21.07 0.06 -12.28
C LEU A 97 22.05 0.60 -13.32
N GLY A 98 21.53 1.32 -14.32
CA GLY A 98 22.31 1.73 -15.48
C GLY A 98 22.72 0.51 -16.32
N GLN A 99 24.01 0.21 -16.39
CA GLN A 99 24.53 -1.00 -17.05
C GLN A 99 24.89 -2.12 -16.07
N MET A 100 24.72 -1.91 -14.76
CA MET A 100 25.05 -2.90 -13.73
C MET A 100 23.83 -3.77 -13.42
N GLU A 101 23.98 -5.08 -13.56
CA GLU A 101 23.00 -6.05 -13.06
C GLU A 101 23.14 -6.16 -11.54
N LEU A 102 22.02 -6.03 -10.83
CA LEU A 102 22.02 -6.15 -9.37
C LEU A 102 21.92 -7.62 -8.98
N ASN A 103 22.69 -8.02 -7.97
CA ASN A 103 22.51 -9.32 -7.34
C ASN A 103 21.22 -9.37 -6.50
N ASP A 104 20.88 -10.53 -5.94
CA ASP A 104 19.61 -10.71 -5.23
C ASP A 104 19.47 -9.82 -3.97
N GLU A 105 20.56 -9.56 -3.25
CA GLU A 105 20.57 -8.70 -2.06
C GLU A 105 20.42 -7.23 -2.43
N GLU A 106 21.18 -6.76 -3.42
CA GLU A 106 21.12 -5.39 -3.95
C GLU A 106 19.73 -5.09 -4.54
N SER A 107 19.17 -6.08 -5.24
CA SER A 107 17.82 -6.02 -5.78
C SER A 107 16.78 -5.93 -4.67
N GLY A 108 16.91 -6.74 -3.62
CA GLY A 108 16.05 -6.68 -2.44
C GLY A 108 16.09 -5.30 -1.77
N LEU A 109 17.28 -4.70 -1.63
CA LEU A 109 17.44 -3.36 -1.06
C LEU A 109 16.80 -2.27 -1.92
N LEU A 110 17.03 -2.31 -3.23
CA LEU A 110 16.41 -1.35 -4.17
C LEU A 110 14.88 -1.45 -4.11
N VAL A 111 14.35 -2.67 -4.14
CA VAL A 111 12.90 -2.90 -4.06
C VAL A 111 12.35 -2.40 -2.73
N LYS A 112 13.02 -2.66 -1.61
CA LYS A 112 12.64 -2.15 -0.30
C LYS A 112 12.59 -0.62 -0.28
N ILE A 113 13.57 0.07 -0.87
CA ILE A 113 13.58 1.53 -0.99
C ILE A 113 12.38 2.03 -1.83
N LEU A 114 12.09 1.38 -2.96
CA LEU A 114 10.98 1.75 -3.85
C LEU A 114 9.61 1.51 -3.19
N LEU A 115 9.47 0.41 -2.44
CA LEU A 115 8.29 0.12 -1.64
C LEU A 115 8.09 1.16 -0.53
N ASN A 116 9.11 1.41 0.29
CA ASN A 116 9.06 2.42 1.34
C ASN A 116 8.66 3.79 0.80
N ARG A 117 9.26 4.22 -0.32
CA ARG A 117 8.90 5.49 -0.98
C ARG A 117 7.42 5.52 -1.39
N SER A 118 6.89 4.41 -1.88
CA SER A 118 5.50 4.32 -2.34
C SER A 118 4.52 4.30 -1.17
N LEU A 119 4.86 3.59 -0.10
CA LEU A 119 4.09 3.54 1.15
C LEU A 119 3.97 4.92 1.79
N VAL A 120 5.09 5.63 1.99
CA VAL A 120 5.09 6.98 2.56
C VAL A 120 4.18 7.92 1.77
N ARG A 121 4.30 7.93 0.44
CA ARG A 121 3.49 8.79 -0.43
C ARG A 121 1.98 8.50 -0.33
N LEU A 122 1.60 7.22 -0.27
CA LEU A 122 0.19 6.85 -0.13
C LEU A 122 -0.34 7.16 1.27
N LEU A 123 0.48 6.94 2.31
CA LEU A 123 0.14 7.27 3.69
C LEU A 123 -0.11 8.78 3.86
N GLU A 124 0.81 9.63 3.39
CA GLU A 124 0.64 11.09 3.40
C GLU A 124 -0.67 11.51 2.71
N LEU A 125 -0.99 10.86 1.59
CA LEU A 125 -2.20 11.17 0.83
C LEU A 125 -3.48 10.72 1.56
N LEU A 126 -3.44 9.60 2.27
CA LEU A 126 -4.53 9.13 3.13
C LEU A 126 -4.72 10.05 4.35
N GLU A 127 -3.63 10.55 4.96
CA GLU A 127 -3.70 11.51 6.06
C GLU A 127 -4.35 12.82 5.62
N LEU A 128 -3.95 13.37 4.47
CA LEU A 128 -4.62 14.53 3.88
C LEU A 128 -6.10 14.28 3.60
N LEU A 129 -6.45 13.05 3.18
CA LEU A 129 -7.85 12.68 2.98
C LEU A 129 -8.63 12.63 4.29
N LYS A 130 -8.03 12.09 5.36
CA LYS A 130 -8.61 12.06 6.71
C LYS A 130 -8.93 13.48 7.19
N ASP A 131 -8.01 14.42 7.02
CA ASP A 131 -8.22 15.82 7.40
C ASP A 131 -9.38 16.48 6.65
N ILE A 132 -9.47 16.22 5.35
CA ILE A 132 -10.55 16.72 4.49
C ILE A 132 -11.91 16.15 4.92
N LEU A 133 -11.99 14.84 5.18
CA LEU A 133 -13.21 14.19 5.65
C LEU A 133 -13.62 14.70 7.04
N GLY A 134 -12.65 14.91 7.94
CA GLY A 134 -12.88 15.47 9.27
C GLY A 134 -13.42 16.91 9.22
N ALA A 135 -12.97 17.73 8.25
CA ALA A 135 -13.53 19.06 8.02
C ALA A 135 -15.01 18.98 7.58
N PHE A 136 -15.34 18.08 6.65
CA PHE A 136 -16.73 17.90 6.20
C PHE A 136 -17.67 17.42 7.29
N SER A 137 -17.21 16.53 8.17
CA SER A 137 -17.98 16.02 9.30
C SER A 137 -18.41 17.14 10.27
N LYS A 138 -17.55 18.15 10.45
CA LYS A 138 -17.83 19.33 11.29
C LYS A 138 -18.81 20.31 10.64
N ASP A 139 -18.77 20.44 9.31
CA ASP A 139 -19.64 21.36 8.54
C ASP A 139 -21.05 20.80 8.24
N THR A 140 -21.25 19.48 8.30
CA THR A 140 -22.52 18.82 7.87
C THR A 140 -23.61 18.75 8.95
N SER A 141 -23.50 19.53 10.03
CA SER A 141 -24.48 19.58 11.13
C SER A 141 -25.91 20.01 10.70
N HIS A 142 -26.13 20.43 9.44
CA HIS A 142 -27.40 21.04 9.05
C HIS A 142 -28.17 20.52 7.81
N THR A 143 -27.73 19.57 6.96
CA THR A 143 -28.48 19.38 5.69
C THR A 143 -28.72 18.00 5.05
N HIS A 144 -28.00 16.89 5.28
CA HIS A 144 -28.38 15.62 4.61
C HIS A 144 -27.99 14.34 5.39
N ARG A 145 -28.99 13.62 5.92
CA ARG A 145 -28.84 12.40 6.75
C ARG A 145 -28.17 11.21 6.05
N VAL A 146 -28.37 11.05 4.73
CA VAL A 146 -27.85 9.89 3.97
C VAL A 146 -26.36 10.08 3.61
N GLY A 147 -25.95 11.29 3.26
CA GLY A 147 -24.53 11.61 2.96
C GLY A 147 -23.63 11.50 4.20
N ALA A 148 -24.16 11.78 5.39
CA ALA A 148 -23.43 11.72 6.65
C ALA A 148 -23.06 10.28 7.08
N ALA A 149 -23.85 9.26 6.71
CA ALA A 149 -23.53 7.87 6.99
C ALA A 149 -22.39 7.35 6.09
N ALA A 150 -22.47 7.65 4.79
CA ALA A 150 -21.44 7.27 3.82
C ALA A 150 -20.10 7.97 4.11
N LEU A 151 -20.11 9.24 4.52
CA LEU A 151 -18.92 9.96 4.92
C LEU A 151 -18.24 9.36 6.15
N ARG A 152 -19.01 9.00 7.19
CA ARG A 152 -18.47 8.33 8.39
C ARG A 152 -17.89 6.95 8.08
N ALA A 153 -18.54 6.17 7.21
CA ALA A 153 -18.01 4.90 6.74
C ALA A 153 -16.69 5.10 5.96
N CYS A 154 -16.61 6.13 5.12
CA CYS A 154 -15.39 6.50 4.42
C CYS A 154 -14.27 6.94 5.38
N GLU A 155 -14.59 7.74 6.38
CA GLU A 155 -13.63 8.20 7.41
C GLU A 155 -13.05 7.00 8.18
N SER A 156 -13.91 6.08 8.63
CA SER A 156 -13.49 4.84 9.29
C SER A 156 -12.63 3.96 8.36
N SER A 157 -12.97 3.87 7.08
CA SER A 157 -12.18 3.14 6.08
C SER A 157 -10.81 3.77 5.86
N VAL A 158 -10.71 5.10 5.77
CA VAL A 158 -9.43 5.82 5.68
C VAL A 158 -8.57 5.54 6.91
N GLU A 159 -9.15 5.64 8.11
CA GLU A 159 -8.42 5.41 9.35
C GLU A 159 -7.91 3.97 9.49
N SER A 160 -8.76 2.99 9.15
CA SER A 160 -8.36 1.59 9.09
C SER A 160 -7.22 1.36 8.08
N THR A 161 -7.31 2.00 6.91
CA THR A 161 -6.28 1.89 5.87
C THR A 161 -4.95 2.51 6.33
N ILE A 162 -4.98 3.71 6.90
CA ILE A 162 -3.79 4.38 7.49
C ILE A 162 -3.11 3.46 8.51
N HIS A 163 -3.89 2.87 9.42
CA HIS A 163 -3.35 1.98 10.44
C HIS A 163 -2.65 0.76 9.83
N ARG A 164 -3.24 0.16 8.79
CA ARG A 164 -2.64 -0.97 8.08
C ARG A 164 -1.36 -0.60 7.34
N PHE A 165 -1.31 0.57 6.72
CA PHE A 165 -0.09 1.10 6.10
C PHE A 165 1.03 1.30 7.12
N ALA A 166 0.72 1.90 8.28
CA ALA A 166 1.68 2.11 9.35
C ALA A 166 2.26 0.78 9.87
N ILE A 167 1.40 -0.20 10.16
CA ILE A 167 1.83 -1.54 10.57
C ILE A 167 2.71 -2.19 9.48
N PHE A 168 2.31 -2.09 8.21
CA PHE A 168 3.07 -2.68 7.11
C PHE A 168 4.47 -2.06 6.99
N MET A 169 4.56 -0.73 7.10
CA MET A 169 5.84 0.00 7.09
C MET A 169 6.75 -0.43 8.25
N GLU A 170 6.21 -0.51 9.47
CA GLU A 170 6.98 -0.98 10.64
C GLU A 170 7.51 -2.41 10.45
N GLN A 171 6.79 -3.27 9.74
CA GLN A 171 7.21 -4.65 9.52
C GLN A 171 8.39 -4.77 8.55
N ILE A 172 8.47 -3.91 7.53
CA ILE A 172 9.50 -3.99 6.49
C ILE A 172 10.76 -3.19 6.84
N ASP A 173 10.70 -2.19 7.72
CA ASP A 173 11.83 -1.29 8.00
C ASP A 173 12.90 -1.93 8.92
N VAL A 174 12.48 -2.83 9.83
CA VAL A 174 13.27 -3.33 10.98
C VAL A 174 14.56 -4.09 10.63
N GLU A 175 14.76 -4.55 9.39
CA GLU A 175 15.96 -5.34 9.03
C GLU A 175 17.22 -4.54 8.75
N SER A 176 17.15 -3.21 8.50
CA SER A 176 18.36 -2.45 8.15
C SER A 176 19.32 -2.26 9.33
N SER A 177 18.85 -2.39 10.57
CA SER A 177 19.64 -2.09 11.77
C SER A 177 20.46 -3.28 12.29
N LYS A 178 20.33 -4.47 11.71
CA LYS A 178 21.04 -5.68 12.18
C LYS A 178 22.27 -6.06 11.35
N ASN A 179 22.42 -5.54 10.13
CA ASN A 179 23.51 -5.94 9.21
C ASN A 179 24.65 -4.92 9.10
N LEU A 180 24.68 -3.88 9.93
CA LEU A 180 25.84 -2.98 10.08
C LEU A 180 26.57 -3.32 11.38
N GLN A 181 27.20 -4.50 11.44
CA GLN A 181 28.31 -4.68 12.36
C GLN A 181 29.51 -3.90 11.80
N PRO A 182 30.17 -3.03 12.59
CA PRO A 182 31.39 -2.39 12.13
C PRO A 182 32.49 -3.46 12.04
N PHE A 183 33.04 -3.65 10.85
CA PHE A 183 34.38 -4.23 10.70
C PHE A 183 35.35 -3.34 11.48
N GLY A 184 35.69 -3.77 12.69
CA GLY A 184 36.65 -3.11 13.55
C GLY A 184 37.54 -4.14 14.22
N GLY A 185 38.79 -4.23 13.78
CA GLY A 185 39.89 -4.77 14.58
C GLY A 185 40.56 -6.03 14.03
N LEU A 186 41.37 -5.88 12.98
CA LEU A 186 42.51 -6.77 12.71
C LEU A 186 43.72 -5.88 12.43
N VAL A 187 44.39 -5.47 13.50
CA VAL A 187 45.84 -5.21 13.58
C VAL A 187 46.28 -5.70 14.95
#